data_AF-A0A1B0CSA1-F1
#
_entry.id   AF-A0A1B0CSA1-F1
#
_cell.length_a   1.000
_cell.length_b   1.000
_cell.length_c   1.000
_cell.angle_alpha   90.00
_cell.angle_beta   90.00
_cell.angle_gamma   90.00
#
_symmetry.space_group_name_H-M   'P 1'
#
loop_
_entity.id
_entity.type
_entity.pdbx_description
1 polymer ?
#
loop_
_entity_poly.entity_id
_entity_poly.type
_entity_poly.pdbx_seq_one_letter_code
_entity_poly.pdbx_strand_id
1 'polypeptide(L)'
;MPIDTSYTDSSESDKVPKPIPFTQYELNDLVRDLYLSKKKAEVLGSRLAEKNLTEKEVKITFYRNRHIEFDEFFTEEVLFIYCCNISGLINKLGATYHPNEWRLFIDGSTKKNYGHVKLIINKIKYSDHNWLICCDLKMVSIMMGQKFGNIQNPCFLCKWNSRAYDEHWTIRNWEEREPLNTDQKNVINDPLVPREKIIFPPLHLKLGLMSKFVKALVKRDNLGAIDYLHSRFPKMSDAKIKAGIFDGPQIRILISDESFSMCLDSEEMIAWNAFKKVVKNFLGNVRDPNYKDLVEEMLDAFKNLGINMSLKIHFFHAHLDKFPENCGDFSDEQGERFHQDITTMESNYQGFWGKSMMADYCWMIHRNLPDR
;
A
#
# COMPACT_ATOMS: atom_id res chain seq x y z
N MET A 1 38.12 -77.80 -1.68
CA MET A 1 39.09 -77.07 -0.82
C MET A 1 39.17 -75.64 -1.33
N PRO A 2 39.12 -74.64 -0.44
CA PRO A 2 38.35 -73.43 -0.65
C PRO A 2 39.07 -72.37 -1.49
N ILE A 3 38.29 -71.66 -2.30
CA ILE A 3 38.65 -70.39 -2.93
C ILE A 3 38.68 -69.34 -1.82
N ASP A 4 39.84 -68.70 -1.67
CA ASP A 4 40.11 -67.66 -0.69
C ASP A 4 39.25 -66.43 -1.02
N THR A 5 38.17 -66.24 -0.25
CA THR A 5 37.33 -65.06 -0.27
C THR A 5 37.98 -63.96 0.56
N SER A 6 38.88 -63.20 -0.05
CA SER A 6 39.21 -61.85 0.43
C SER A 6 38.45 -60.82 -0.40
N TYR A 7 37.12 -60.81 -0.21
CA TYR A 7 36.36 -59.59 -0.47
C TYR A 7 36.75 -58.61 0.64
N THR A 8 37.56 -57.63 0.25
CA THR A 8 37.78 -56.41 1.02
C THR A 8 36.42 -55.73 1.19
N ASP A 9 35.86 -55.85 2.39
CA ASP A 9 34.73 -55.06 2.84
C ASP A 9 35.23 -53.62 3.02
N SER A 10 35.25 -52.85 1.94
CA SER A 10 35.39 -51.41 2.00
C SER A 10 34.06 -50.82 2.45
N SER A 11 33.68 -51.08 3.70
CA SER A 11 32.66 -50.33 4.41
C SER A 11 33.25 -48.98 4.83
N GLU A 12 33.60 -48.14 3.85
CA GLU A 12 33.45 -46.71 4.05
C GLU A 12 31.94 -46.44 4.08
N SER A 13 31.37 -46.59 5.28
CA SER A 13 30.10 -45.98 5.58
C SER A 13 30.27 -44.48 5.31
N ASP A 14 29.77 -44.00 4.18
CA ASP A 14 29.45 -42.59 4.00
C ASP A 14 28.57 -42.22 5.20
N LYS A 15 29.19 -41.60 6.21
CA LYS A 15 28.47 -41.16 7.41
C LYS A 15 27.52 -40.08 6.95
N VAL A 16 26.28 -40.46 6.64
CA VAL A 16 25.19 -39.54 6.39
C VAL A 16 25.21 -38.52 7.53
N PRO A 17 25.43 -37.23 7.25
CA PRO A 17 25.52 -36.23 8.30
C PRO A 17 24.26 -36.30 9.15
N LYS A 18 24.42 -36.38 10.48
CA LYS A 18 23.27 -36.32 11.38
C LYS A 18 22.56 -34.98 11.15
N PRO A 19 21.22 -34.95 11.12
CA PRO A 19 20.48 -33.70 11.00
C PRO A 19 20.88 -32.73 12.10
N ILE A 20 21.12 -31.47 11.73
CA ILE A 20 21.34 -30.38 12.69
C ILE A 20 19.97 -30.04 13.29
N PRO A 21 19.77 -30.16 14.61
CA PRO A 21 18.51 -29.80 15.25
C PRO A 21 18.25 -28.30 15.19
N PHE A 22 16.99 -27.91 15.04
CA PHE A 22 16.56 -26.52 15.13
C PHE A 22 16.76 -25.98 16.56
N THR A 23 17.42 -24.83 16.66
CA THR A 23 17.36 -23.94 17.82
C THR A 23 15.96 -23.32 17.95
N GLN A 24 15.67 -22.63 19.07
CA GLN A 24 14.41 -21.88 19.20
C GLN A 24 14.29 -20.78 18.15
N TYR A 25 15.41 -20.13 17.80
CA TYR A 25 15.45 -19.04 16.82
C TYR A 25 15.13 -19.54 15.42
N GLU A 26 15.78 -20.61 14.98
CA GLU A 26 15.56 -21.19 13.64
C GLU A 26 14.14 -21.77 13.52
N LEU A 27 13.61 -22.38 14.60
CA LEU A 27 12.23 -22.86 14.58
C LEU A 27 11.23 -21.69 14.53
N ASN A 28 11.49 -20.58 15.22
CA ASN A 28 10.67 -19.38 15.13
C ASN A 28 10.68 -18.81 13.70
N ASP A 29 11.84 -18.76 13.05
CA ASP A 29 11.95 -18.28 11.67
C ASP A 29 11.23 -19.19 10.68
N LEU A 30 11.34 -20.51 10.82
CA LEU A 30 10.56 -21.45 10.03
C LEU A 30 9.06 -21.23 10.19
N VAL A 31 8.59 -20.99 11.42
CA VAL A 31 7.18 -20.68 11.72
C VAL A 31 6.73 -19.39 11.05
N ARG A 32 7.59 -18.36 11.03
CA ARG A 32 7.31 -17.08 10.37
C ARG A 32 7.27 -17.22 8.86
N ASP A 33 8.24 -17.91 8.28
CA ASP A 33 8.38 -18.11 6.83
C ASP A 33 7.20 -18.93 6.27
N LEU A 34 6.69 -19.87 7.05
CA LEU A 34 5.50 -20.66 6.73
C LEU A 34 4.19 -19.98 7.13
N TYR A 35 4.23 -18.78 7.70
CA TYR A 35 3.06 -18.01 8.11
C TYR A 35 2.08 -18.79 9.03
N LEU A 36 2.64 -19.61 9.94
CA LEU A 36 1.83 -20.54 10.73
C LEU A 36 1.09 -19.86 11.87
N SER A 37 -0.18 -20.23 12.03
CA SER A 37 -0.96 -19.91 13.23
C SER A 37 -0.35 -20.56 14.47
N LYS A 38 -0.64 -20.01 15.66
CA LYS A 38 -0.14 -20.52 16.94
C LYS A 38 -0.31 -22.04 17.10
N LYS A 39 -1.52 -22.55 16.78
CA LYS A 39 -1.83 -23.98 16.83
C LYS A 39 -1.03 -24.82 15.83
N LYS A 40 -0.86 -24.32 14.60
CA LYS A 40 -0.07 -25.02 13.57
C LYS A 40 1.42 -25.02 13.91
N ALA A 41 1.94 -23.91 14.44
CA ALA A 41 3.33 -23.80 14.90
C ALA A 41 3.61 -24.79 16.05
N GLU A 42 2.68 -24.92 17.00
CA GLU A 42 2.79 -25.88 18.10
C GLU A 42 2.82 -27.34 17.59
N VAL A 43 1.94 -27.67 16.64
CA VAL A 43 1.92 -29.00 16.02
C VAL A 43 3.23 -29.27 15.27
N LEU A 44 3.72 -28.32 14.47
CA LEU A 44 4.99 -28.45 13.77
C LEU A 44 6.15 -28.69 14.74
N GLY A 45 6.27 -27.84 15.76
CA GLY A 45 7.32 -27.95 16.79
C GLY A 45 7.28 -29.31 17.50
N SER A 46 6.08 -29.79 17.84
CA SER A 46 5.89 -31.11 18.47
C SER A 46 6.37 -32.25 17.57
N ARG A 47 6.03 -32.22 16.27
CA ARG A 47 6.46 -33.24 15.31
C ARG A 47 7.96 -33.25 15.06
N LEU A 48 8.59 -32.07 15.05
CA LEU A 48 10.05 -31.96 14.92
C LEU A 48 10.75 -32.50 16.16
N ALA A 49 10.24 -32.17 17.35
CA ALA A 49 10.78 -32.69 18.62
C ALA A 49 10.64 -34.22 18.73
N GLU A 50 9.50 -34.80 18.33
CA GLU A 50 9.30 -36.26 18.25
C GLU A 50 10.37 -36.96 17.39
N LYS A 51 10.95 -36.27 16.42
CA LYS A 51 11.99 -36.78 15.53
C LYS A 51 13.42 -36.39 15.94
N ASN A 52 13.60 -35.81 17.13
CA ASN A 52 14.88 -35.26 17.61
C ASN A 52 15.49 -34.21 16.68
N LEU A 53 14.64 -33.43 16.00
CA LEU A 53 15.04 -32.35 15.09
C LEU A 53 15.01 -30.98 15.77
N THR A 54 14.84 -30.91 17.09
CA THR A 54 14.92 -29.66 17.86
C THR A 54 15.90 -29.84 19.01
N GLU A 55 16.56 -28.76 19.42
CA GLU A 55 17.37 -28.78 20.63
C GLU A 55 16.52 -29.01 21.89
N LYS A 56 17.14 -29.53 22.96
CA LYS A 56 16.44 -29.86 24.21
C LYS A 56 15.80 -28.65 24.90
N GLU A 57 16.33 -27.45 24.65
CA GLU A 57 15.90 -26.21 25.30
C GLU A 57 14.73 -25.52 24.57
N VAL A 58 14.34 -26.03 23.40
CA VAL A 58 13.22 -25.48 22.61
C VAL A 58 11.90 -25.63 23.36
N LYS A 59 11.17 -24.53 23.51
CA LYS A 59 9.89 -24.47 24.22
C LYS A 59 8.75 -24.42 23.22
N ILE A 60 8.21 -25.57 22.82
CA ILE A 60 7.09 -25.62 21.86
C ILE A 60 5.84 -24.89 22.39
N THR A 61 5.58 -24.96 23.69
CA THR A 61 4.44 -24.28 24.35
C THR A 61 4.51 -22.76 24.26
N PHE A 62 5.68 -22.18 23.97
CA PHE A 62 5.86 -20.75 23.70
C PHE A 62 4.88 -20.24 22.62
N TYR A 63 4.63 -21.03 21.57
CA TYR A 63 3.78 -20.59 20.45
C TYR A 63 2.35 -20.25 20.85
N ARG A 64 1.82 -20.85 21.93
CA ARG A 64 0.48 -20.50 22.45
C ARG A 64 0.41 -19.04 22.89
N ASN A 65 1.53 -18.53 23.41
CA ASN A 65 1.63 -17.24 24.08
C ASN A 65 2.64 -16.29 23.43
N ARG A 66 3.08 -16.57 22.19
CA ARG A 66 4.14 -15.80 21.50
C ARG A 66 3.85 -14.29 21.36
N HIS A 67 2.57 -13.94 21.30
CA HIS A 67 2.09 -12.55 21.30
C HIS A 67 2.37 -11.75 22.58
N ILE A 68 2.54 -12.41 23.75
CA ILE A 68 2.67 -11.72 25.05
C ILE A 68 3.81 -10.70 25.06
N GLU A 69 4.89 -10.99 24.33
CA GLU A 69 6.04 -10.09 24.21
C GLU A 69 5.71 -8.73 23.57
N PHE A 70 4.64 -8.65 22.78
CA PHE A 70 4.21 -7.43 22.10
C PHE A 70 2.91 -6.86 22.67
N ASP A 71 2.25 -7.54 23.62
CA ASP A 71 0.95 -7.16 24.16
C ASP A 71 0.98 -5.79 24.85
N GLU A 72 2.11 -5.42 25.45
CA GLU A 72 2.29 -4.16 26.19
C GLU A 72 2.22 -2.91 25.30
N PHE A 73 2.45 -3.06 23.99
CA PHE A 73 2.45 -1.92 23.06
C PHE A 73 1.05 -1.54 22.58
N PHE A 74 0.03 -2.36 22.86
CA PHE A 74 -1.31 -2.18 22.34
C PHE A 74 -2.34 -1.96 23.46
N THR A 75 -3.31 -1.09 23.18
CA THR A 75 -4.48 -0.86 24.01
C THR A 75 -5.74 -1.10 23.19
N GLU A 76 -6.74 -1.70 23.82
CA GLU A 76 -8.02 -2.03 23.21
C GLU A 76 -9.11 -1.14 23.79
N GLU A 77 -9.89 -0.53 22.89
CA GLU A 77 -11.07 0.26 23.18
C GLU A 77 -12.28 -0.44 22.54
N VAL A 78 -13.49 -0.08 22.98
CA VAL A 78 -14.74 -0.73 22.53
C VAL A 78 -14.86 -0.85 20.99
N LEU A 79 -14.29 0.11 20.25
CA LEU A 79 -14.45 0.21 18.80
C LEU A 79 -13.16 -0.01 17.98
N PHE A 80 -11.99 -0.06 18.62
CA PHE A 80 -10.71 -0.17 17.91
C PHE A 80 -9.56 -0.53 18.85
N ILE A 81 -8.46 -0.99 18.25
CA ILE A 81 -7.18 -1.23 18.93
C ILE A 81 -6.18 -0.22 18.39
N TYR A 82 -5.31 0.29 19.26
CA TYR A 82 -4.24 1.20 18.84
C TYR A 82 -2.93 0.88 19.56
N CYS A 83 -1.81 1.22 18.93
CA CYS A 83 -0.51 1.16 19.57
C CYS A 83 -0.36 2.37 20.51
N CYS A 84 -0.25 2.13 21.81
CA CYS A 84 -0.11 3.18 22.82
C CYS A 84 1.36 3.57 23.08
N ASN A 85 2.31 2.76 22.64
CA ASN A 85 3.75 3.02 22.74
C ASN A 85 4.46 2.72 21.40
N ILE A 86 4.28 3.63 20.44
CA ILE A 86 4.81 3.50 19.07
C ILE A 86 6.34 3.43 19.08
N SER A 87 7.02 4.33 19.80
CA SER A 87 8.49 4.32 19.88
C SER A 87 9.02 3.01 20.47
N GLY A 88 8.39 2.50 21.52
CA GLY A 88 8.77 1.23 22.14
C GLY A 88 8.59 0.05 21.18
N LEU A 89 7.47 0.01 20.45
CA LEU A 89 7.21 -1.04 19.46
C LEU A 89 8.26 -1.03 18.34
N ILE A 90 8.57 0.14 17.78
CA ILE A 90 9.56 0.27 16.70
C ILE A 90 10.96 -0.18 17.18
N ASN A 91 11.36 0.25 18.39
CA ASN A 91 12.60 -0.19 19.01
C ASN A 91 12.62 -1.70 19.24
N LYS A 92 11.51 -2.28 19.71
CA LYS A 92 11.36 -3.73 19.91
C LYS A 92 11.46 -4.51 18.61
N LEU A 93 10.99 -3.94 17.50
CA LEU A 93 11.11 -4.52 16.16
C LEU A 93 12.53 -4.42 15.57
N GLY A 94 13.48 -3.80 16.28
CA GLY A 94 14.89 -3.68 15.86
C GLY A 94 15.19 -2.45 15.01
N ALA A 95 14.30 -1.45 15.00
CA ALA A 95 14.50 -0.18 14.30
C ALA A 95 14.56 0.98 15.29
N THR A 96 15.29 2.05 14.96
CA THR A 96 15.29 3.27 15.78
C THR A 96 14.13 4.16 15.35
N TYR A 97 13.35 4.67 16.31
CA TYR A 97 12.23 5.55 16.02
C TYR A 97 12.66 7.02 15.88
N HIS A 98 12.57 7.57 14.68
CA HIS A 98 12.80 8.97 14.37
C HIS A 98 11.55 9.59 13.74
N PRO A 99 10.69 10.34 14.47
CA PRO A 99 9.40 10.80 13.94
C PRO A 99 9.45 11.39 12.53
N ASN A 100 10.47 12.18 12.20
CA ASN A 100 10.61 12.83 10.89
C ASN A 100 10.87 11.87 9.72
N GLU A 101 11.28 10.63 9.99
CA GLU A 101 11.51 9.58 8.98
C GLU A 101 10.26 8.71 8.76
N TRP A 102 9.25 8.85 9.62
CA TRP A 102 8.06 8.02 9.62
C TRP A 102 6.86 8.75 9.04
N ARG A 103 5.89 7.95 8.58
CA ARG A 103 4.73 8.41 7.83
C ARG A 103 3.50 7.69 8.33
N LEU A 104 2.39 8.41 8.37
CA LEU A 104 1.09 7.85 8.70
C LEU A 104 0.37 7.47 7.42
N PHE A 105 0.20 6.16 7.22
CA PHE A 105 -0.71 5.64 6.21
C PHE A 105 -2.09 5.43 6.83
N ILE A 106 -3.14 5.92 6.18
CA ILE A 106 -4.52 5.68 6.62
C ILE A 106 -5.34 5.19 5.44
N ASP A 107 -5.69 3.90 5.46
CA ASP A 107 -6.74 3.39 4.60
C ASP A 107 -8.09 3.34 5.31
N GLY A 108 -9.15 3.66 4.59
CA GLY A 108 -10.49 3.82 5.10
C GLY A 108 -11.53 3.05 4.32
N SER A 109 -12.17 2.08 4.96
CA SER A 109 -13.42 1.54 4.43
C SER A 109 -14.50 2.62 4.38
N THR A 110 -15.50 2.44 3.50
CA THR A 110 -16.53 3.43 3.22
C THR A 110 -17.39 3.85 4.41
N LYS A 111 -17.26 3.18 5.56
CA LYS A 111 -18.03 3.39 6.81
C LYS A 111 -17.35 4.33 7.81
N LYS A 112 -16.09 4.73 7.62
CA LYS A 112 -15.43 5.67 8.54
C LYS A 112 -16.02 7.08 8.39
N ASN A 113 -16.30 7.73 9.52
CA ASN A 113 -16.73 9.13 9.58
C ASN A 113 -15.66 9.98 10.28
N TYR A 114 -15.81 11.30 10.21
CA TYR A 114 -14.90 12.25 10.83
C TYR A 114 -14.62 11.96 12.31
N GLY A 115 -15.65 11.57 13.09
CA GLY A 115 -15.51 11.25 14.51
C GLY A 115 -14.58 10.07 14.78
N HIS A 116 -14.67 9.00 14.00
CA HIS A 116 -13.77 7.84 14.13
C HIS A 116 -12.32 8.21 13.82
N VAL A 117 -12.08 8.98 12.75
CA VAL A 117 -10.72 9.39 12.38
C VAL A 117 -10.15 10.35 13.43
N LYS A 118 -10.96 11.30 13.94
CA LYS A 118 -10.58 12.20 15.04
C LYS A 118 -10.14 11.44 16.28
N LEU A 119 -10.91 10.41 16.65
CA LEU A 119 -10.59 9.56 17.79
C LEU A 119 -9.23 8.87 17.63
N ILE A 120 -8.96 8.29 16.46
CA ILE A 120 -7.69 7.63 16.16
C ILE A 120 -6.52 8.61 16.21
N ILE A 121 -6.63 9.76 15.51
CA ILE A 121 -5.60 10.81 15.47
C ILE A 121 -5.23 11.30 16.88
N ASN A 122 -6.24 11.46 17.75
CA ASN A 122 -6.03 11.84 19.15
C ASN A 122 -5.35 10.73 19.96
N LYS A 123 -5.76 9.47 19.78
CA LYS A 123 -5.24 8.33 20.56
C LYS A 123 -3.80 7.98 20.22
N ILE A 124 -3.41 8.12 18.96
CA ILE A 124 -2.01 7.98 18.53
C ILE A 124 -1.17 9.23 18.81
N LYS A 125 -1.75 10.27 19.42
CA LYS A 125 -1.10 11.56 19.72
C LYS A 125 -0.33 12.11 18.52
N TYR A 126 -1.01 12.21 17.37
CA TYR A 126 -0.38 12.59 16.11
C TYR A 126 0.47 13.88 16.21
N SER A 127 0.04 14.85 17.03
CA SER A 127 0.77 16.10 17.29
C SER A 127 2.20 15.91 17.78
N ASP A 128 2.46 14.83 18.53
CA ASP A 128 3.77 14.53 19.13
C ASP A 128 4.75 13.97 18.09
N HIS A 129 4.22 13.51 16.95
CA HIS A 129 4.96 12.85 15.89
C HIS A 129 5.08 13.70 14.64
N ASN A 130 4.00 14.40 14.29
CA ASN A 130 3.92 15.31 13.16
C ASN A 130 4.32 14.66 11.81
N TRP A 131 3.97 13.39 11.66
CA TRP A 131 4.29 12.56 10.49
C TRP A 131 3.73 13.12 9.20
N LEU A 132 4.41 12.88 8.09
CA LEU A 132 3.80 13.03 6.77
C LEU A 132 2.68 12.00 6.62
N ILE A 133 1.61 12.36 5.91
CA ILE A 133 0.41 11.55 5.78
C ILE A 133 0.21 11.18 4.31
N CYS A 134 0.09 9.88 4.05
CA CYS A 134 -0.26 9.35 2.74
C CYS A 134 -1.54 8.53 2.85
N CYS A 135 -2.57 8.90 2.10
CA CYS A 135 -3.85 8.21 2.12
C CYS A 135 -4.66 8.54 0.87
N ASP A 136 -5.74 7.78 0.67
CA ASP A 136 -6.67 8.02 -0.42
C ASP A 136 -7.35 9.40 -0.29
N LEU A 137 -7.79 9.95 -1.43
CA LEU A 137 -8.39 11.29 -1.47
C LEU A 137 -9.69 11.42 -0.66
N LYS A 138 -10.39 10.31 -0.41
CA LYS A 138 -11.56 10.30 0.46
C LYS A 138 -11.14 10.46 1.93
N MET A 139 -10.09 9.78 2.37
CA MET A 139 -9.52 9.97 3.70
C MET A 139 -8.94 11.38 3.89
N VAL A 140 -8.29 11.95 2.86
CA VAL A 140 -7.90 13.38 2.86
C VAL A 140 -9.11 14.28 3.09
N SER A 141 -10.21 14.04 2.38
CA SER A 141 -11.43 14.84 2.54
C SER A 141 -11.97 14.78 3.97
N ILE A 142 -11.97 13.59 4.59
CA ILE A 142 -12.40 13.41 5.99
C ILE A 142 -11.47 14.18 6.94
N MET A 143 -10.15 14.03 6.80
CA MET A 143 -9.19 14.72 7.67
C MET A 143 -9.23 16.24 7.51
N MET A 144 -9.53 16.74 6.32
CA MET A 144 -9.69 18.17 6.05
C MET A 144 -11.10 18.69 6.38
N GLY A 145 -11.96 17.86 6.99
CA GLY A 145 -13.30 18.24 7.41
C GLY A 145 -14.26 18.55 6.24
N GLN A 146 -13.95 18.10 5.03
CA GLN A 146 -14.76 18.34 3.84
C GLN A 146 -15.97 17.38 3.80
N LYS A 147 -17.12 17.87 3.32
CA LYS A 147 -18.29 17.03 3.02
C LYS A 147 -17.90 15.96 2.00
N PHE A 148 -18.50 14.78 2.10
CA PHE A 148 -18.34 13.70 1.12
C PHE A 148 -19.45 13.74 0.05
N GLY A 149 -19.17 13.34 -1.19
CA GLY A 149 -20.18 13.21 -2.27
C GLY A 149 -19.91 14.02 -3.53
N ASN A 150 -20.96 14.38 -4.28
CA ASN A 150 -20.88 15.18 -5.52
C ASN A 150 -20.64 16.67 -5.19
N ILE A 151 -19.41 16.95 -4.75
CA ILE A 151 -18.97 18.24 -4.23
C ILE A 151 -18.56 19.15 -5.37
N GLN A 152 -19.03 20.40 -5.33
CA GLN A 152 -18.66 21.42 -6.32
C GLN A 152 -17.18 21.81 -6.21
N ASN A 153 -16.60 21.86 -5.00
CA ASN A 153 -15.20 22.20 -4.79
C ASN A 153 -14.46 21.10 -4.01
N PRO A 154 -14.02 20.01 -4.66
CA PRO A 154 -13.44 18.84 -4.00
C PRO A 154 -11.93 18.95 -3.72
N CYS A 155 -11.23 19.94 -4.29
CA CYS A 155 -9.82 20.16 -3.98
C CYS A 155 -9.67 20.66 -2.53
N PHE A 156 -8.72 20.09 -1.77
CA PHE A 156 -8.44 20.49 -0.38
C PHE A 156 -7.44 21.65 -0.26
N LEU A 157 -6.79 22.02 -1.37
CA LEU A 157 -5.82 23.13 -1.43
C LEU A 157 -6.47 24.44 -1.89
N CYS A 158 -7.31 24.37 -2.92
CA CYS A 158 -7.94 25.53 -3.54
C CYS A 158 -9.45 25.32 -3.76
N LYS A 159 -10.11 26.36 -4.25
CA LYS A 159 -11.55 26.39 -4.58
C LYS A 159 -11.83 25.96 -6.02
N TRP A 160 -11.05 25.02 -6.58
CA TRP A 160 -11.31 24.41 -7.90
C TRP A 160 -12.76 23.95 -8.03
N ASN A 161 -13.47 24.39 -9.06
CA ASN A 161 -14.88 24.05 -9.28
C ASN A 161 -15.00 22.86 -10.25
N SER A 162 -15.40 21.70 -9.75
CA SER A 162 -15.56 20.45 -10.53
C SER A 162 -16.59 20.54 -11.65
N ARG A 163 -17.45 21.56 -11.64
CA ARG A 163 -18.52 21.78 -12.63
C ARG A 163 -18.18 22.85 -13.68
N ALA A 164 -17.06 23.56 -13.55
CA ALA A 164 -16.64 24.62 -14.46
C ALA A 164 -15.82 24.06 -15.65
N TYR A 165 -16.43 23.19 -16.46
CA TYR A 165 -15.74 22.43 -17.51
C TYR A 165 -14.94 23.31 -18.49
N ASP A 166 -15.49 24.47 -18.86
CA ASP A 166 -14.87 25.40 -19.81
C ASP A 166 -13.62 26.10 -19.24
N GLU A 167 -13.50 26.15 -17.91
CA GLU A 167 -12.42 26.82 -17.18
C GLU A 167 -11.28 25.87 -16.78
N HIS A 168 -11.53 24.56 -16.79
CA HIS A 168 -10.60 23.57 -16.20
C HIS A 168 -9.20 23.59 -16.81
N TRP A 169 -9.11 23.80 -18.13
CA TRP A 169 -7.84 23.79 -18.87
C TRP A 169 -7.25 25.19 -19.10
N THR A 170 -7.94 26.25 -18.67
CA THR A 170 -7.49 27.64 -18.85
C THR A 170 -7.08 28.27 -17.54
N ILE A 171 -7.78 27.95 -16.44
CA ILE A 171 -7.47 28.45 -15.11
C ILE A 171 -6.56 27.45 -14.39
N ARG A 172 -5.31 27.85 -14.17
CA ARG A 172 -4.32 27.09 -13.39
C ARG A 172 -4.35 27.49 -11.91
N ASN A 173 -4.41 28.79 -11.64
CA ASN A 173 -4.36 29.36 -10.29
C ASN A 173 -5.77 29.64 -9.77
N TRP A 174 -6.33 28.66 -9.08
CA TRP A 174 -7.62 28.80 -8.40
C TRP A 174 -7.45 29.46 -7.03
N GLU A 175 -8.45 30.19 -6.58
CA GLU A 175 -8.46 30.85 -5.26
C GLU A 175 -8.11 29.84 -4.15
N GLU A 176 -7.09 30.16 -3.34
CA GLU A 176 -6.65 29.30 -2.25
C GLU A 176 -7.71 29.19 -1.15
N ARG A 177 -7.62 28.11 -0.36
CA ARG A 177 -8.42 28.00 0.85
C ARG A 177 -7.68 28.66 2.00
N GLU A 178 -8.21 29.79 2.47
CA GLU A 178 -7.84 30.38 3.77
C GLU A 178 -7.96 29.34 4.91
N PRO A 179 -7.31 29.56 6.07
CA PRO A 179 -7.49 28.71 7.23
C PRO A 179 -8.98 28.47 7.49
N LEU A 180 -9.32 27.21 7.66
CA LEU A 180 -10.63 26.64 7.36
C LEU A 180 -11.69 27.07 8.38
N ASN A 181 -12.21 28.29 8.24
CA ASN A 181 -13.43 28.70 8.94
C ASN A 181 -14.61 27.86 8.40
N THR A 182 -15.49 27.41 9.30
CA THR A 182 -16.60 26.46 9.07
C THR A 182 -17.69 26.91 8.07
N ASP A 183 -17.48 28.02 7.36
CA ASP A 183 -18.41 28.59 6.37
C ASP A 183 -17.86 28.55 4.92
N GLN A 184 -16.69 27.94 4.70
CA GLN A 184 -16.11 27.83 3.37
C GLN A 184 -16.69 26.67 2.57
N LYS A 185 -17.17 26.95 1.35
CA LYS A 185 -17.61 26.01 0.28
C LYS A 185 -17.15 24.55 0.52
N ASN A 186 -17.99 23.79 1.22
CA ASN A 186 -17.92 22.34 1.48
C ASN A 186 -17.07 21.85 2.68
N VAL A 187 -16.59 22.71 3.58
CA VAL A 187 -15.92 22.32 4.83
C VAL A 187 -16.92 22.44 5.98
N ILE A 188 -17.06 21.38 6.77
CA ILE A 188 -18.05 21.29 7.86
C ILE A 188 -17.45 20.96 9.22
N ASN A 189 -16.17 20.61 9.27
CA ASN A 189 -15.46 20.36 10.52
C ASN A 189 -14.05 20.97 10.41
N ASP A 190 -13.43 21.19 11.56
CA ASP A 190 -12.03 21.62 11.60
C ASP A 190 -11.12 20.51 11.07
N PRO A 191 -9.99 20.85 10.43
CA PRO A 191 -8.98 19.88 10.05
C PRO A 191 -8.47 19.09 11.25
N LEU A 192 -8.28 17.79 11.07
CA LEU A 192 -7.71 16.90 12.08
C LEU A 192 -6.17 16.95 12.13
N VAL A 193 -5.55 17.38 11.02
CA VAL A 193 -4.11 17.38 10.80
C VAL A 193 -3.71 18.60 9.96
N PRO A 194 -2.45 19.08 10.04
CA PRO A 194 -1.99 20.18 9.21
C PRO A 194 -2.02 19.80 7.71
N ARG A 195 -2.47 20.73 6.88
CA ARG A 195 -2.69 20.50 5.43
C ARG A 195 -1.38 20.18 4.72
N GLU A 196 -0.30 20.84 5.11
CA GLU A 196 1.07 20.70 4.62
C GLU A 196 1.69 19.33 4.93
N LYS A 197 1.07 18.54 5.81
CA LYS A 197 1.51 17.18 6.11
C LYS A 197 0.90 16.15 5.17
N ILE A 198 -0.09 16.53 4.36
CA ILE A 198 -0.75 15.62 3.41
C ILE A 198 0.05 15.55 2.12
N ILE A 199 0.43 14.33 1.75
CA ILE A 199 1.11 14.03 0.50
C ILE A 199 0.11 13.44 -0.48
N PHE A 200 0.26 13.81 -1.76
CA PHE A 200 -0.57 13.20 -2.79
C PHE A 200 -0.22 11.73 -2.97
N PRO A 201 -1.19 10.81 -2.88
CA PRO A 201 -0.95 9.39 -3.05
C PRO A 201 -0.60 9.05 -4.52
N PRO A 202 0.68 8.78 -4.86
CA PRO A 202 1.11 8.66 -6.26
C PRO A 202 0.46 7.46 -6.95
N LEU A 203 0.21 6.38 -6.20
CA LEU A 203 -0.53 5.22 -6.69
C LEU A 203 -1.95 5.64 -7.11
N HIS A 204 -2.73 6.24 -6.21
CA HIS A 204 -4.09 6.65 -6.54
C HIS A 204 -4.15 7.66 -7.68
N LEU A 205 -3.17 8.55 -7.83
CA LEU A 205 -3.06 9.43 -9.00
C LEU A 205 -2.86 8.65 -10.30
N LYS A 206 -1.89 7.74 -10.33
CA LYS A 206 -1.63 6.83 -11.47
C LYS A 206 -2.88 6.02 -11.86
N LEU A 207 -3.57 5.43 -10.88
CA LEU A 207 -4.84 4.70 -11.11
C LEU A 207 -5.93 5.62 -11.70
N GLY A 208 -5.97 6.88 -11.26
CA GLY A 208 -6.91 7.87 -11.77
C GLY A 208 -6.69 8.28 -13.21
N LEU A 209 -5.43 8.50 -13.58
CA LEU A 209 -5.04 8.80 -14.96
C LEU A 209 -5.39 7.63 -15.89
N MET A 210 -5.06 6.39 -15.48
CA MET A 210 -5.42 5.18 -16.23
C MET A 210 -6.93 5.06 -16.43
N SER A 211 -7.72 5.27 -15.37
CA SER A 211 -9.18 5.21 -15.46
C SER A 211 -9.74 6.23 -16.46
N LYS A 212 -9.16 7.44 -16.50
CA LYS A 212 -9.56 8.49 -17.44
C LYS A 212 -9.16 8.17 -18.87
N PHE A 213 -7.95 7.65 -19.08
CA PHE A 213 -7.47 7.23 -20.38
C PHE A 213 -8.36 6.13 -20.99
N VAL A 214 -8.62 5.05 -20.25
CA VAL A 214 -9.44 3.94 -20.76
C VAL A 214 -10.89 4.36 -21.02
N LYS A 215 -11.46 5.23 -20.17
CA LYS A 215 -12.79 5.81 -20.45
C LYS A 215 -12.82 6.64 -21.73
N ALA A 216 -11.71 7.26 -22.12
CA ALA A 216 -11.59 7.95 -23.39
C ALA A 216 -11.62 6.97 -24.56
N LEU A 217 -10.87 5.86 -24.48
CA LEU A 217 -10.90 4.79 -25.48
C LEU A 217 -12.32 4.24 -25.69
N VAL A 218 -13.03 3.99 -24.58
CA VAL A 218 -14.44 3.53 -24.63
C VAL A 218 -15.34 4.58 -25.27
N LYS A 219 -15.18 5.87 -24.94
CA LYS A 219 -15.98 6.95 -25.52
C LYS A 219 -15.71 7.14 -27.02
N ARG A 220 -14.51 6.78 -27.48
CA ARG A 220 -14.08 6.85 -28.89
C ARG A 220 -14.36 5.56 -29.66
N ASP A 221 -15.02 4.57 -29.04
CA ASP A 221 -15.33 3.27 -29.62
C ASP A 221 -14.09 2.51 -30.17
N ASN A 222 -12.92 2.64 -29.52
CA ASN A 222 -11.74 1.84 -29.89
C ASN A 222 -11.92 0.38 -29.44
N LEU A 223 -12.61 -0.41 -30.26
CA LEU A 223 -12.86 -1.83 -30.01
C LEU A 223 -11.57 -2.66 -29.93
N GLY A 224 -10.57 -2.35 -30.76
CA GLY A 224 -9.31 -3.10 -30.77
C GLY A 224 -8.56 -3.03 -29.44
N ALA A 225 -8.47 -1.84 -28.85
CA ALA A 225 -7.87 -1.66 -27.52
C ALA A 225 -8.71 -2.32 -26.42
N ILE A 226 -10.04 -2.25 -26.50
CA ILE A 226 -10.95 -2.87 -25.52
C ILE A 226 -10.84 -4.40 -25.58
N ASP A 227 -10.88 -4.99 -26.78
CA ASP A 227 -10.73 -6.43 -27.01
C ASP A 227 -9.37 -6.93 -26.53
N TYR A 228 -8.31 -6.15 -26.79
CA TYR A 228 -7.00 -6.44 -26.25
C TYR A 228 -7.03 -6.50 -24.71
N LEU A 229 -7.63 -5.50 -24.04
CA LEU A 229 -7.75 -5.49 -22.57
C LEU A 229 -8.53 -6.70 -22.04
N HIS A 230 -9.59 -7.14 -22.73
CA HIS A 230 -10.32 -8.36 -22.39
C HIS A 230 -9.45 -9.62 -22.51
N SER A 231 -8.70 -9.74 -23.61
CA SER A 231 -7.82 -10.88 -23.85
C SER A 231 -6.67 -10.94 -22.83
N ARG A 232 -6.11 -9.78 -22.46
CA ARG A 232 -4.98 -9.68 -21.54
C ARG A 232 -5.38 -9.94 -20.10
N PHE A 233 -6.60 -9.54 -19.72
CA PHE A 233 -7.13 -9.69 -18.37
C PHE A 233 -8.46 -10.45 -18.36
N PRO A 234 -8.47 -11.76 -18.70
CA PRO A 234 -9.70 -12.54 -18.84
C PRO A 234 -10.50 -12.70 -17.54
N LYS A 235 -9.88 -12.44 -16.39
CA LYS A 235 -10.52 -12.45 -15.07
C LYS A 235 -11.19 -11.12 -14.71
N MET A 236 -11.00 -10.06 -15.49
CA MET A 236 -11.65 -8.78 -15.27
C MET A 236 -13.00 -8.74 -15.99
N SER A 237 -14.03 -8.30 -15.29
CA SER A 237 -15.34 -8.03 -15.89
C SER A 237 -15.27 -6.86 -16.87
N ASP A 238 -16.11 -6.87 -17.91
CA ASP A 238 -16.31 -5.76 -18.86
C ASP A 238 -16.53 -4.41 -18.15
N ALA A 239 -17.37 -4.38 -17.12
CA ALA A 239 -17.62 -3.17 -16.35
C ALA A 239 -16.35 -2.58 -15.70
N LYS A 240 -15.43 -3.42 -15.22
CA LYS A 240 -14.14 -2.97 -14.64
C LYS A 240 -13.22 -2.43 -15.73
N ILE A 241 -13.12 -3.13 -16.86
CA ILE A 241 -12.32 -2.70 -18.01
C ILE A 241 -12.81 -1.35 -18.52
N LYS A 242 -14.11 -1.23 -18.83
CA LYS A 242 -14.70 0.02 -19.34
C LYS A 242 -14.66 1.17 -18.33
N ALA A 243 -14.73 0.87 -17.03
CA ALA A 243 -14.53 1.88 -15.99
C ALA A 243 -13.05 2.25 -15.78
N GLY A 244 -12.13 1.53 -16.41
CA GLY A 244 -10.69 1.69 -16.27
C GLY A 244 -10.19 1.40 -14.85
N ILE A 245 -10.79 0.39 -14.19
CA ILE A 245 -10.44 -0.03 -12.83
C ILE A 245 -9.34 -1.09 -12.92
N PHE A 246 -8.08 -0.62 -12.90
CA PHE A 246 -6.88 -1.45 -12.91
C PHE A 246 -6.12 -1.30 -11.59
N ASP A 247 -5.36 -2.32 -11.21
CA ASP A 247 -4.39 -2.25 -10.12
C ASP A 247 -2.99 -1.85 -10.61
N GLY A 248 -2.07 -1.60 -9.67
CA GLY A 248 -0.67 -1.24 -9.98
C GLY A 248 0.04 -2.26 -10.88
N PRO A 249 0.01 -3.57 -10.56
CA PRO A 249 0.56 -4.62 -11.42
C PRO A 249 0.00 -4.65 -12.85
N GLN A 250 -1.32 -4.53 -13.02
CA GLN A 250 -1.96 -4.54 -14.34
C GLN A 250 -1.53 -3.35 -15.20
N ILE A 251 -1.42 -2.16 -14.59
CA ILE A 251 -0.90 -0.98 -15.30
C ILE A 251 0.55 -1.20 -15.72
N ARG A 252 1.40 -1.78 -14.85
CA ARG A 252 2.80 -2.09 -15.21
C ARG A 252 2.87 -3.04 -16.41
N ILE A 253 2.02 -4.06 -16.45
CA ILE A 253 1.93 -4.98 -17.59
C ILE A 253 1.63 -4.20 -18.87
N LEU A 254 0.58 -3.36 -18.86
CA LEU A 254 0.22 -2.58 -20.04
C LEU A 254 1.31 -1.60 -20.48
N ILE A 255 1.98 -0.92 -19.54
CA ILE A 255 3.07 0.00 -19.86
C ILE A 255 4.24 -0.71 -20.56
N SER A 256 4.50 -1.96 -20.20
CA SER A 256 5.57 -2.78 -20.79
C SER A 256 5.17 -3.51 -22.08
N ASP A 257 3.89 -3.54 -22.43
CA ASP A 257 3.36 -4.39 -23.50
C ASP A 257 3.10 -3.57 -24.75
N GLU A 258 4.01 -3.67 -25.73
CA GLU A 258 3.89 -2.91 -26.98
C GLU A 258 2.70 -3.36 -27.85
N SER A 259 2.15 -4.55 -27.62
CA SER A 259 0.94 -4.98 -28.33
C SER A 259 -0.27 -4.12 -27.95
N PHE A 260 -0.33 -3.61 -26.70
CA PHE A 260 -1.38 -2.66 -26.33
C PHE A 260 -1.22 -1.34 -27.10
N SER A 261 0.02 -0.83 -27.20
CA SER A 261 0.32 0.38 -27.97
C SER A 261 -0.19 0.25 -29.42
N MET A 262 0.04 -0.91 -30.06
CA MET A 262 -0.39 -1.17 -31.44
C MET A 262 -1.90 -1.14 -31.67
N CYS A 263 -2.71 -1.23 -30.61
CA CYS A 263 -4.17 -1.13 -30.68
C CYS A 263 -4.69 0.31 -30.61
N LEU A 264 -3.82 1.30 -30.40
CA LEU A 264 -4.19 2.71 -30.23
C LEU A 264 -4.12 3.48 -31.54
N ASP A 265 -5.03 4.43 -31.74
CA ASP A 265 -4.92 5.41 -32.83
C ASP A 265 -3.78 6.43 -32.56
N SER A 266 -3.52 7.33 -33.51
CA SER A 266 -2.43 8.31 -33.38
C SER A 266 -2.57 9.25 -32.19
N GLU A 267 -3.79 9.72 -31.88
CA GLU A 267 -4.04 10.64 -30.76
C GLU A 267 -3.95 9.89 -29.42
N GLU A 268 -4.52 8.69 -29.36
CA GLU A 268 -4.50 7.81 -28.20
C GLU A 268 -3.07 7.37 -27.87
N MET A 269 -2.27 7.06 -28.88
CA MET A 269 -0.86 6.71 -28.75
C MET A 269 -0.04 7.86 -28.16
N ILE A 270 -0.29 9.11 -28.59
CA ILE A 270 0.39 10.30 -28.04
C ILE A 270 0.06 10.42 -26.54
N ALA A 271 -1.21 10.36 -26.18
CA ALA A 271 -1.64 10.42 -24.78
C ALA A 271 -1.10 9.25 -23.95
N TRP A 272 -1.08 8.04 -24.50
CA TRP A 272 -0.51 6.85 -23.85
C TRP A 272 0.97 6.99 -23.59
N ASN A 273 1.75 7.45 -24.58
CA ASN A 273 3.18 7.65 -24.44
C ASN A 273 3.51 8.75 -23.42
N ALA A 274 2.76 9.86 -23.43
CA ALA A 274 2.91 10.92 -22.43
C ALA A 274 2.58 10.39 -21.01
N PHE A 275 1.51 9.61 -20.87
CA PHE A 275 1.19 8.92 -19.61
C PHE A 275 2.31 7.97 -19.15
N LYS A 276 2.87 7.14 -20.05
CA LYS A 276 4.01 6.25 -19.74
C LYS A 276 5.21 7.05 -19.22
N LYS A 277 5.55 8.17 -19.86
CA LYS A 277 6.65 9.05 -19.44
C LYS A 277 6.40 9.60 -18.04
N VAL A 278 5.20 10.12 -17.75
CA VAL A 278 4.85 10.63 -16.41
C VAL A 278 4.91 9.53 -15.34
N VAL A 279 4.40 8.34 -15.62
CA VAL A 279 4.45 7.24 -14.64
C VAL A 279 5.89 6.83 -14.34
N LYS A 280 6.75 6.75 -15.37
CA LYS A 280 8.14 6.28 -15.22
C LYS A 280 9.05 7.35 -14.62
N ASN A 281 8.96 8.58 -15.11
CA ASN A 281 9.94 9.63 -14.86
C ASN A 281 9.46 10.69 -13.86
N PHE A 282 8.19 10.66 -13.44
CA PHE A 282 7.69 11.57 -12.39
C PHE A 282 7.14 10.82 -11.19
N LEU A 283 6.22 9.87 -11.40
CA LEU A 283 5.57 9.11 -10.31
C LEU A 283 6.39 7.89 -9.83
N GLY A 284 7.59 7.71 -10.37
CA GLY A 284 8.57 6.73 -9.90
C GLY A 284 9.30 7.19 -8.64
N ASN A 285 10.46 6.60 -8.36
CA ASN A 285 11.30 6.97 -7.20
C ASN A 285 11.78 8.42 -7.35
N VAL A 286 12.90 8.66 -8.01
CA VAL A 286 13.39 10.04 -8.22
C VAL A 286 12.76 10.61 -9.48
N ARG A 287 12.09 11.77 -9.35
CA ARG A 287 11.56 12.47 -10.52
C ARG A 287 12.69 13.06 -11.37
N ASP A 288 12.52 12.99 -12.69
CA ASP A 288 13.41 13.59 -13.68
C ASP A 288 13.40 15.13 -13.54
N PRO A 289 14.53 15.83 -13.65
CA PRO A 289 14.55 17.30 -13.70
C PRO A 289 13.55 17.93 -14.68
N ASN A 290 13.25 17.26 -15.80
CA ASN A 290 12.29 17.74 -16.80
C ASN A 290 10.82 17.34 -16.52
N TYR A 291 10.49 16.83 -15.33
CA TYR A 291 9.16 16.30 -15.03
C TYR A 291 8.01 17.29 -15.31
N LYS A 292 8.26 18.59 -15.21
CA LYS A 292 7.27 19.63 -15.53
C LYS A 292 6.84 19.56 -16.98
N ASP A 293 7.81 19.44 -17.90
CA ASP A 293 7.55 19.35 -19.34
C ASP A 293 6.82 18.04 -19.67
N LEU A 294 7.20 16.94 -19.01
CA LEU A 294 6.50 15.65 -19.17
C LEU A 294 5.04 15.71 -18.73
N VAL A 295 4.76 16.43 -17.64
CA VAL A 295 3.39 16.61 -17.13
C VAL A 295 2.59 17.51 -18.06
N GLU A 296 3.16 18.62 -18.55
CA GLU A 296 2.48 19.49 -19.52
C GLU A 296 2.19 18.75 -20.83
N GLU A 297 3.14 17.97 -21.37
CA GLU A 297 2.91 17.11 -22.55
C GLU A 297 1.72 16.16 -22.35
N MET A 298 1.63 15.54 -21.16
CA MET A 298 0.51 14.65 -20.83
C MET A 298 -0.81 15.41 -20.70
N LEU A 299 -0.80 16.59 -20.07
CA LEU A 299 -2.00 17.41 -19.89
C LEU A 299 -2.58 17.86 -21.24
N ASP A 300 -1.72 18.32 -22.16
CA ASP A 300 -2.11 18.70 -23.52
C ASP A 300 -2.64 17.50 -24.32
N ALA A 301 -1.95 16.37 -24.26
CA ALA A 301 -2.41 15.15 -24.94
C ALA A 301 -3.78 14.67 -24.39
N PHE A 302 -3.98 14.74 -23.08
CA PHE A 302 -5.25 14.36 -22.46
C PHE A 302 -6.38 15.31 -22.84
N LYS A 303 -6.11 16.62 -22.87
CA LYS A 303 -7.05 17.64 -23.33
C LYS A 303 -7.45 17.41 -24.79
N ASN A 304 -6.48 17.19 -25.67
CA ASN A 304 -6.72 16.94 -27.10
C ASN A 304 -7.50 15.65 -27.35
N LEU A 305 -7.28 14.62 -26.52
CA LEU A 305 -8.07 13.39 -26.57
C LEU A 305 -9.52 13.55 -26.05
N GLY A 306 -9.89 14.74 -25.56
CA GLY A 306 -11.21 15.03 -25.02
C GLY A 306 -11.46 14.43 -23.64
N ILE A 307 -10.41 14.19 -22.85
CA ILE A 307 -10.53 13.73 -21.47
C ILE A 307 -10.99 14.88 -20.59
N ASN A 308 -12.08 14.68 -19.84
CA ASN A 308 -12.51 15.65 -18.84
C ASN A 308 -11.55 15.66 -17.64
N MET A 309 -11.13 16.86 -17.21
CA MET A 309 -10.28 17.03 -16.03
C MET A 309 -10.96 16.44 -14.78
N SER A 310 -10.27 15.49 -14.15
CA SER A 310 -10.65 15.01 -12.82
C SER A 310 -9.90 15.77 -11.74
N LEU A 311 -10.33 15.63 -10.49
CA LEU A 311 -9.56 16.12 -9.34
C LEU A 311 -8.09 15.66 -9.37
N LYS A 312 -7.83 14.42 -9.80
CA LYS A 312 -6.48 13.88 -9.91
C LYS A 312 -5.67 14.59 -10.98
N ILE A 313 -6.24 14.82 -12.17
CA ILE A 313 -5.62 15.60 -13.26
C ILE A 313 -5.40 17.07 -12.81
N HIS A 314 -6.36 17.63 -12.07
CA HIS A 314 -6.24 18.97 -11.51
C HIS A 314 -5.03 19.11 -10.58
N PHE A 315 -4.67 18.09 -9.78
CA PHE A 315 -3.45 18.16 -8.97
C PHE A 315 -2.18 18.27 -9.82
N PHE A 316 -2.10 17.57 -10.95
CA PHE A 316 -0.99 17.74 -11.90
C PHE A 316 -1.01 19.12 -12.56
N HIS A 317 -2.19 19.63 -12.90
CA HIS A 317 -2.33 20.93 -13.58
C HIS A 317 -2.09 22.12 -12.65
N ALA A 318 -2.57 22.12 -11.40
CA ALA A 318 -2.57 23.31 -10.55
C ALA A 318 -1.63 23.21 -9.33
N HIS A 319 -1.23 22.01 -8.93
CA HIS A 319 -0.55 21.77 -7.64
C HIS A 319 0.71 20.91 -7.81
N LEU A 320 1.35 21.01 -8.97
CA LEU A 320 2.55 20.24 -9.31
C LEU A 320 3.72 20.50 -8.33
N ASP A 321 3.79 21.70 -7.76
CA ASP A 321 4.78 22.13 -6.77
C ASP A 321 4.65 21.41 -5.42
N LYS A 322 3.48 20.83 -5.12
CA LYS A 322 3.21 20.12 -3.85
C LYS A 322 3.64 18.65 -3.89
N PHE A 323 4.08 18.14 -5.04
CA PHE A 323 4.59 16.77 -5.13
C PHE A 323 6.00 16.66 -4.53
N PRO A 324 6.27 15.60 -3.75
CA PRO A 324 7.61 15.36 -3.23
C PRO A 324 8.60 15.05 -4.36
N GLU A 325 9.90 15.20 -4.09
CA GLU A 325 10.96 14.84 -5.04
C GLU A 325 10.99 13.34 -5.32
N ASN A 326 10.76 12.54 -4.28
CA ASN A 326 10.66 11.09 -4.40
C ASN A 326 9.21 10.62 -4.22
N CYS A 327 8.46 10.45 -5.31
CA CYS A 327 7.07 9.97 -5.22
C CYS A 327 6.98 8.48 -4.89
N GLY A 328 7.93 7.68 -5.37
CA GLY A 328 7.97 6.23 -5.17
C GLY A 328 8.00 5.84 -3.69
N ASP A 329 8.71 6.62 -2.87
CA ASP A 329 8.75 6.42 -1.42
C ASP A 329 7.35 6.53 -0.78
N PHE A 330 6.46 7.34 -1.34
CA PHE A 330 5.10 7.58 -0.81
C PHE A 330 4.04 6.75 -1.54
N SER A 331 4.43 5.70 -2.27
CA SER A 331 3.47 4.80 -2.90
C SER A 331 2.71 3.97 -1.85
N ASP A 332 1.39 3.89 -1.99
CA ASP A 332 0.50 3.13 -1.09
C ASP A 332 0.65 1.59 -1.22
N GLU A 333 1.58 1.10 -2.03
CA GLU A 333 1.82 -0.34 -2.24
C GLU A 333 2.17 -1.09 -0.95
N GLN A 334 2.84 -0.44 0.01
CA GLN A 334 3.11 -1.03 1.32
C GLN A 334 1.84 -1.15 2.17
N GLY A 335 0.92 -0.18 2.05
CA GLY A 335 -0.40 -0.25 2.69
C GLY A 335 -1.21 -1.43 2.16
N GLU A 336 -1.25 -1.63 0.85
CA GLU A 336 -1.91 -2.78 0.22
C GLU A 336 -1.33 -4.13 0.68
N ARG A 337 0.00 -4.22 0.87
CA ARG A 337 0.63 -5.42 1.44
C ARG A 337 0.21 -5.64 2.90
N PHE A 338 0.20 -4.59 3.71
CA PHE A 338 -0.29 -4.67 5.08
C PHE A 338 -1.74 -5.17 5.16
N HIS A 339 -2.62 -4.75 4.24
CA HIS A 339 -3.99 -5.28 4.17
C HIS A 339 -4.03 -6.80 3.92
N GLN A 340 -3.15 -7.33 3.07
CA GLN A 340 -3.07 -8.77 2.81
C GLN A 340 -2.58 -9.54 4.04
N ASP A 341 -1.57 -9.00 4.74
CA ASP A 341 -1.06 -9.58 5.97
C ASP A 341 -2.15 -9.61 7.06
N ILE A 342 -2.85 -8.49 7.27
CA ILE A 342 -3.94 -8.39 8.24
C ILE A 342 -5.10 -9.33 7.89
N THR A 343 -5.46 -9.45 6.60
CA THR A 343 -6.50 -10.41 6.16
C THR A 343 -6.11 -11.85 6.53
N THR A 344 -4.82 -12.19 6.38
CA THR A 344 -4.29 -13.50 6.77
C THR A 344 -4.35 -13.69 8.30
N MET A 345 -4.02 -12.66 9.06
CA MET A 345 -4.13 -12.67 10.52
C MET A 345 -5.58 -12.84 10.98
N GLU A 346 -6.53 -12.09 10.43
CA GLU A 346 -7.95 -12.22 10.75
C GLU A 346 -8.47 -13.65 10.47
N SER A 347 -8.06 -14.26 9.36
CA SER A 347 -8.39 -15.66 9.05
C SER A 347 -7.84 -16.64 10.08
N ASN A 348 -6.57 -16.45 10.50
CA ASN A 348 -5.93 -17.26 11.54
C ASN A 348 -6.61 -17.13 12.91
N TYR A 349 -7.23 -15.97 13.18
CA TYR A 349 -7.99 -15.69 14.39
C TYR A 349 -9.50 -15.93 14.21
N GLN A 350 -9.94 -16.56 13.12
CA GLN A 350 -11.36 -16.87 12.85
C GLN A 350 -12.28 -15.64 12.88
N GLY A 351 -11.75 -14.47 12.47
CA GLY A 351 -12.46 -13.20 12.49
C GLY A 351 -12.50 -12.50 13.85
N PHE A 352 -11.94 -13.10 14.91
CA PHE A 352 -11.72 -12.39 16.17
C PHE A 352 -10.58 -11.39 16.00
N TRP A 353 -10.85 -10.14 16.39
CA TRP A 353 -9.87 -9.07 16.44
C TRP A 353 -9.73 -8.63 17.90
N GLY A 354 -8.50 -8.33 18.32
CA GLY A 354 -8.16 -8.01 19.70
C GLY A 354 -6.69 -7.59 19.80
N LYS A 355 -6.28 -7.01 20.92
CA LYS A 355 -4.86 -6.62 21.12
C LYS A 355 -3.88 -7.77 20.83
N SER A 356 -4.27 -9.00 21.20
CA SER A 356 -3.45 -10.19 21.02
C SER A 356 -3.21 -10.56 19.56
N MET A 357 -4.15 -10.21 18.65
CA MET A 357 -3.98 -10.40 17.21
C MET A 357 -2.92 -9.44 16.67
N MET A 358 -2.98 -8.16 17.07
CA MET A 358 -2.01 -7.14 16.66
C MET A 358 -0.61 -7.45 17.22
N ALA A 359 -0.53 -7.88 18.48
CA ALA A 359 0.71 -8.30 19.09
C ALA A 359 1.31 -9.55 18.42
N ASP A 360 0.47 -10.52 18.03
CA ASP A 360 0.92 -11.69 17.28
C ASP A 360 1.41 -11.33 15.87
N TYR A 361 0.79 -10.34 15.22
CA TYR A 361 1.28 -9.80 13.96
C TYR A 361 2.68 -9.20 14.12
N CYS A 362 2.91 -8.41 15.17
CA CYS A 362 4.24 -7.87 15.48
C CYS A 362 5.28 -8.99 15.71
N TRP A 363 4.91 -10.07 16.38
CA TRP A 363 5.78 -11.24 16.53
C TRP A 363 6.13 -11.92 15.19
N MET A 364 5.17 -11.96 14.26
CA MET A 364 5.37 -12.55 12.92
C MET A 364 6.37 -11.75 12.07
N ILE A 365 6.38 -10.43 12.20
CA ILE A 365 7.31 -9.55 11.47
C ILE A 365 8.64 -9.36 12.20
N HIS A 366 8.68 -9.56 13.52
CA HIS A 366 9.90 -9.44 14.30
C HIS A 366 10.90 -10.52 13.91
N ARG A 367 12.07 -10.10 13.41
CA ARG A 367 13.20 -11.01 13.17
C ARG A 367 14.22 -10.80 14.27
N ASN A 368 14.59 -11.88 14.94
CA ASN A 368 15.69 -11.87 15.89
C ASN A 368 16.96 -11.77 15.05
N LEU A 369 17.52 -10.57 14.91
CA LEU A 369 18.86 -10.43 14.32
C LEU A 369 19.84 -11.12 15.28
N PRO A 370 20.73 -12.01 14.80
CA PRO A 370 21.86 -12.43 15.62
C PRO A 370 22.60 -11.15 16.05
N ASP A 371 22.95 -11.05 17.34
CA ASP A 371 23.87 -10.01 17.81
C ASP A 371 25.09 -10.02 16.87
N ARG A 372 25.28 -8.94 16.10
CA ARG A 372 26.41 -8.80 15.17
C ARG A 372 27.68 -8.44 15.91
#